data_AF-A0A9D7N5Q7-F1
#
_entry.id   AF-A0A9D7N5Q7-F1
#
_cell.length_a   1.000
_cell.length_b   1.000
_cell.length_c   1.000
_cell.angle_alpha   90.00
_cell.angle_beta   90.00
_cell.angle_gamma   90.00
#
_symmetry.space_group_name_H-M   'P 1'
#
loop_
_entity.id
_entity.type
_entity.pdbx_description
1 polymer ?
#
loop_
_entity_poly.entity_id
_entity_poly.type
_entity_poly.pdbx_seq_one_letter_code
_entity_poly.pdbx_strand_id
1 'polypeptide(L)'
;MTTKNGPHATDDQTTKPAAKKAKGSKKRAAPTWTLTETALAYLESLKAAHKSESTINAYASDLDLATEVLGGETPIAALTPADVERFNVSQQVTTTKSGRAKAQPTIDRSRRVLRLALVYAEQQSAIEAAPIEAKTRAKKDATTTEPAVGSDEWKAAQRELPLHQRAAIGLDDEKLKPAAAEDDPATIVYASNGQPVTK
;
A
#
# COMPACT_ATOMS: atom_id res chain seq x y z
N MET A 1 48.75 -8.36 -63.73
CA MET A 1 48.25 -7.18 -62.99
C MET A 1 48.32 -7.50 -61.51
N THR A 2 48.84 -6.56 -60.74
CA THR A 2 49.44 -6.73 -59.40
C THR A 2 48.49 -6.30 -58.28
N THR A 3 48.33 -7.14 -57.26
CA THR A 3 48.06 -6.81 -55.84
C THR A 3 48.44 -8.07 -55.05
N LYS A 4 49.60 -8.25 -54.38
CA LYS A 4 50.39 -7.48 -53.39
C LYS A 4 49.69 -7.23 -52.04
N ASN A 5 50.33 -7.78 -51.00
CA ASN A 5 50.25 -7.50 -49.55
C ASN A 5 49.05 -8.12 -48.80
N GLY A 6 49.19 -8.90 -47.72
CA GLY A 6 50.31 -9.23 -46.84
C GLY A 6 49.72 -9.56 -45.44
N PRO A 7 50.23 -10.56 -44.69
CA PRO A 7 49.67 -10.98 -43.40
C PRO A 7 50.34 -10.23 -42.23
N HIS A 8 49.55 -9.64 -41.34
CA HIS A 8 49.97 -9.03 -40.07
C HIS A 8 48.70 -8.88 -39.21
N ALA A 9 48.64 -9.03 -37.90
CA ALA A 9 49.55 -9.53 -36.87
C ALA A 9 48.65 -9.77 -35.64
N THR A 10 48.88 -10.86 -34.92
CA THR A 10 48.43 -11.01 -33.53
C THR A 10 49.24 -10.05 -32.67
N ASP A 11 48.58 -9.16 -31.94
CA ASP A 11 49.15 -8.58 -30.72
C ASP A 11 48.08 -8.30 -29.67
N ASP A 12 48.55 -8.51 -28.46
CA ASP A 12 47.89 -8.71 -27.19
C ASP A 12 47.96 -7.43 -26.35
N GLN A 13 46.95 -7.23 -25.49
CA GLN A 13 46.91 -6.31 -24.34
C GLN A 13 46.98 -4.78 -24.55
N THR A 14 46.02 -4.06 -23.93
CA THR A 14 46.27 -3.20 -22.73
C THR A 14 45.05 -2.33 -22.36
N THR A 15 44.33 -2.78 -21.31
CA THR A 15 43.78 -2.05 -20.13
C THR A 15 42.85 -0.81 -20.16
N LYS A 16 41.84 -0.89 -19.26
CA LYS A 16 41.21 0.14 -18.37
C LYS A 16 40.22 1.16 -19.00
N PRO A 17 39.20 1.66 -18.24
CA PRO A 17 39.18 1.88 -16.79
C PRO A 17 38.08 1.09 -16.04
N ALA A 18 38.41 0.30 -15.03
CA ALA A 18 38.36 0.74 -13.63
C ALA A 18 37.13 1.60 -13.28
N ALA A 19 35.94 1.00 -13.33
CA ALA A 19 34.81 1.47 -12.54
C ALA A 19 35.19 1.35 -11.06
N LYS A 20 35.52 2.49 -10.47
CA LYS A 20 35.82 2.65 -9.05
C LYS A 20 34.70 2.01 -8.23
N LYS A 21 35.02 0.91 -7.54
CA LYS A 21 34.33 0.49 -6.34
C LYS A 21 34.37 1.66 -5.36
N ALA A 22 33.27 2.40 -5.24
CA ALA A 22 33.08 3.35 -4.16
C ALA A 22 32.97 2.54 -2.86
N LYS A 23 34.09 2.44 -2.17
CA LYS A 23 34.22 1.83 -0.86
C LYS A 23 33.90 2.92 0.17
N GLY A 24 32.86 2.70 0.97
CA GLY A 24 32.85 3.16 2.35
C GLY A 24 31.78 4.17 2.72
N SER A 25 30.62 3.66 3.11
CA SER A 25 29.93 4.17 4.30
C SER A 25 29.68 2.98 5.24
N LYS A 26 30.75 2.52 5.89
CA LYS A 26 30.64 1.58 7.01
C LYS A 26 30.41 2.38 8.29
N LYS A 27 29.20 2.20 8.84
CA LYS A 27 28.85 2.00 10.27
C LYS A 27 27.90 3.04 10.85
N ARG A 28 26.63 2.66 10.96
CA ARG A 28 25.89 2.58 12.24
C ARG A 28 24.99 1.33 12.21
N ALA A 29 25.13 0.45 13.21
CA ALA A 29 24.07 -0.48 13.56
C ALA A 29 22.91 0.38 14.14
N ALA A 30 21.65 0.14 13.81
CA ALA A 30 20.98 -1.15 13.80
C ALA A 30 20.31 -1.50 12.47
N PRO A 31 20.49 -2.72 11.94
CA PRO A 31 19.46 -3.35 11.14
C PRO A 31 18.50 -4.02 12.11
N THR A 32 17.27 -3.53 12.23
CA THR A 32 16.23 -4.41 12.77
C THR A 32 15.60 -5.16 11.62
N TRP A 33 15.15 -4.48 10.56
CA TRP A 33 14.55 -5.10 9.37
C TRP A 33 15.04 -4.52 8.03
N THR A 34 15.12 -5.39 7.03
CA THR A 34 15.25 -5.05 5.61
C THR A 34 13.91 -4.61 5.02
N LEU A 35 13.93 -4.07 3.79
CA LEU A 35 12.70 -3.73 3.07
C LEU A 35 11.81 -4.95 2.81
N THR A 36 12.41 -6.10 2.46
CA THR A 36 11.68 -7.35 2.30
C THR A 36 11.03 -7.80 3.61
N GLU A 37 11.78 -7.82 4.72
CA GLU A 37 11.25 -8.23 6.03
C GLU A 37 10.11 -7.31 6.48
N THR A 38 10.25 -6.01 6.24
CA THR A 38 9.22 -5.01 6.55
C THR A 38 7.97 -5.21 5.71
N ALA A 39 8.11 -5.49 4.41
CA ALA A 39 6.99 -5.79 3.54
C ALA A 39 6.22 -7.03 4.04
N LEU A 40 6.94 -8.11 4.37
CA LEU A 40 6.34 -9.33 4.91
C LEU A 40 5.63 -9.09 6.25
N ALA A 41 6.28 -8.40 7.19
CA ALA A 41 5.69 -8.07 8.48
C ALA A 41 4.44 -7.20 8.34
N TYR A 42 4.45 -6.24 7.41
CA TYR A 42 3.28 -5.41 7.12
C TYR A 42 2.13 -6.24 6.53
N LEU A 43 2.40 -7.13 5.56
CA LEU A 43 1.37 -8.01 4.99
C LEU A 43 0.78 -8.95 6.06
N GLU A 44 1.62 -9.46 6.96
CA GLU A 44 1.16 -10.29 8.07
C GLU A 44 0.26 -9.50 9.04
N SER A 45 0.58 -8.23 9.30
CA SER A 45 -0.28 -7.35 10.10
C SER A 45 -1.66 -7.13 9.46
N LEU A 46 -1.75 -7.11 8.12
CA LEU A 46 -3.03 -6.98 7.41
C LEU A 46 -3.86 -8.26 7.48
N LYS A 47 -3.20 -9.43 7.45
CA LYS A 47 -3.87 -10.71 7.70
C LYS A 47 -4.41 -10.79 9.12
N ALA A 48 -3.60 -10.40 10.11
CA ALA A 48 -4.04 -10.32 11.51
C ALA A 48 -5.20 -9.32 11.71
N ALA A 49 -5.25 -8.26 10.89
CA ALA A 49 -6.37 -7.31 10.84
C ALA A 49 -7.57 -7.79 9.97
N HIS A 50 -7.60 -9.06 9.58
CA HIS A 50 -8.65 -9.69 8.78
C HIS A 50 -8.99 -8.94 7.48
N LYS A 51 -7.98 -8.36 6.80
CA LYS A 51 -8.18 -7.81 5.46
C LYS A 51 -8.43 -8.92 4.44
N SER A 52 -9.18 -8.59 3.39
CA SER A 52 -9.48 -9.55 2.32
C SER A 52 -8.19 -9.99 1.60
N GLU A 53 -8.17 -11.25 1.16
CA GLU A 53 -7.04 -11.83 0.42
C GLU A 53 -6.72 -11.04 -0.85
N SER A 54 -7.74 -10.57 -1.57
CA SER A 54 -7.58 -9.70 -2.74
C SER A 54 -6.81 -8.41 -2.40
N THR A 55 -7.06 -7.81 -1.24
CA THR A 55 -6.34 -6.61 -0.79
C THR A 55 -4.89 -6.93 -0.45
N ILE A 56 -4.65 -8.03 0.27
CA ILE A 56 -3.31 -8.48 0.66
C ILE A 56 -2.49 -8.76 -0.60
N ASN A 57 -3.05 -9.47 -1.58
CA ASN A 57 -2.36 -9.78 -2.83
C ASN A 57 -2.04 -8.52 -3.64
N ALA A 58 -2.96 -7.57 -3.72
CA ALA A 58 -2.70 -6.28 -4.38
C ALA A 58 -1.55 -5.52 -3.70
N TYR A 59 -1.50 -5.53 -2.37
CA TYR A 59 -0.46 -4.83 -1.62
C TYR A 59 0.88 -5.57 -1.70
N ALA A 60 0.87 -6.89 -1.74
CA ALA A 60 2.07 -7.69 -1.95
C ALA A 60 2.74 -7.33 -3.29
N SER A 61 1.98 -7.31 -4.39
CA SER A 61 2.52 -6.92 -5.69
C SER A 61 3.05 -5.47 -5.73
N ASP A 62 2.40 -4.55 -5.01
CA ASP A 62 2.88 -3.17 -4.91
C ASP A 62 4.19 -3.06 -4.09
N LEU A 63 4.38 -3.91 -3.07
CA LEU A 63 5.61 -3.97 -2.27
C LEU A 63 6.74 -4.71 -2.99
N ASP A 64 6.43 -5.73 -3.78
CA ASP A 64 7.41 -6.40 -4.64
C ASP A 64 8.02 -5.42 -5.65
N LEU A 65 7.21 -4.52 -6.22
CA LEU A 65 7.74 -3.43 -7.05
C LEU A 65 8.68 -2.51 -6.26
N ALA A 66 8.37 -2.24 -4.99
CA ALA A 66 9.24 -1.40 -4.16
C ALA A 66 10.57 -2.09 -3.82
N THR A 67 10.55 -3.39 -3.53
CA THR A 67 11.78 -4.17 -3.29
C THR A 67 12.63 -4.30 -4.56
N GLU A 68 12.01 -4.39 -5.73
CA GLU A 68 12.72 -4.38 -7.03
C GLU A 68 13.40 -3.03 -7.32
N VAL A 69 12.72 -1.90 -7.10
CA VAL A 69 13.27 -0.56 -7.38
C VAL A 69 14.32 -0.13 -6.34
N LEU A 70 14.07 -0.40 -5.06
CA LEU A 70 14.88 0.12 -3.95
C LEU A 70 15.91 -0.89 -3.42
N GLY A 71 15.79 -2.16 -3.83
CA GLY A 71 16.56 -3.27 -3.31
C GLY A 71 15.93 -3.83 -2.04
N GLY A 72 15.48 -5.09 -2.07
CA GLY A 72 14.86 -5.76 -0.92
C GLY A 72 15.78 -5.89 0.30
N GLU A 73 17.08 -6.06 0.07
CA GLU A 73 18.12 -6.14 1.11
C GLU A 73 18.48 -4.78 1.72
N THR A 74 17.95 -3.68 1.19
CA THR A 74 18.20 -2.34 1.72
C THR A 74 17.61 -2.24 3.13
N PRO A 75 18.40 -1.87 4.15
CA PRO A 75 17.88 -1.63 5.49
C PRO A 75 16.87 -0.48 5.47
N ILE A 76 15.70 -0.64 6.10
CA ILE A 76 14.69 0.45 6.14
C ILE A 76 15.27 1.71 6.79
N ALA A 77 16.12 1.55 7.81
CA ALA A 77 16.79 2.67 8.46
C ALA A 77 17.76 3.46 7.55
N ALA A 78 18.16 2.87 6.41
CA ALA A 78 19.02 3.53 5.43
C ALA A 78 18.23 4.22 4.30
N LEU A 79 16.91 4.00 4.21
CA LEU A 79 16.08 4.65 3.21
C LEU A 79 15.97 6.15 3.49
N THR A 80 16.21 6.94 2.45
CA THR A 80 16.08 8.40 2.50
C THR A 80 14.82 8.86 1.78
N PRO A 81 14.33 10.09 2.00
CA PRO A 81 13.22 10.65 1.23
C PRO A 81 13.50 10.66 -0.28
N ALA A 82 14.76 10.85 -0.69
CA ALA A 82 15.17 10.81 -2.09
C ALA A 82 15.01 9.41 -2.71
N ASP A 83 15.19 8.34 -1.93
CA ASP A 83 14.92 6.97 -2.39
C ASP A 83 13.42 6.76 -2.61
N VAL A 84 12.57 7.28 -1.72
CA VAL A 84 11.11 7.22 -1.89
C VAL A 84 10.67 8.02 -3.12
N GLU A 85 11.24 9.20 -3.35
CA GLU A 85 10.98 9.98 -4.56
C GLU A 85 11.44 9.24 -5.82
N ARG A 86 12.62 8.61 -5.79
CA ARG A 86 13.12 7.75 -6.88
C ARG A 86 12.13 6.63 -7.20
N PHE A 87 11.55 5.98 -6.18
CA PHE A 87 10.49 4.99 -6.39
C PHE A 87 9.24 5.61 -7.04
N ASN A 88 8.78 6.75 -6.52
CA ASN A 88 7.56 7.41 -6.98
C ASN A 88 7.60 7.78 -8.46
N VAL A 89 8.78 8.12 -9.00
CA VAL A 89 8.97 8.50 -10.42
C VAL A 89 9.51 7.35 -11.29
N SER A 90 9.79 6.19 -10.70
CA SER A 90 10.37 5.06 -11.45
C SER A 90 9.44 4.58 -12.57
N GLN A 91 10.03 4.10 -13.67
CA GLN A 91 9.25 3.54 -14.77
C GLN A 91 8.49 2.28 -14.36
N GLN A 92 9.01 1.50 -13.41
CA GLN A 92 8.34 0.30 -12.90
C GLN A 92 6.99 0.64 -12.21
N VAL A 93 6.92 1.80 -11.54
CA VAL A 93 5.70 2.31 -10.91
C VAL A 93 4.81 3.05 -11.89
N THR A 94 5.36 3.83 -12.82
CA THR A 94 4.62 4.76 -13.68
C THR A 94 4.23 4.19 -15.05
N THR A 95 4.88 3.12 -15.49
CA THR A 95 4.68 2.54 -16.83
C THR A 95 4.34 1.05 -16.78
N THR A 96 3.63 0.58 -17.79
CA THR A 96 3.36 -0.84 -18.03
C THR A 96 4.56 -1.49 -18.73
N LYS A 97 4.58 -2.83 -18.78
CA LYS A 97 5.61 -3.59 -19.53
C LYS A 97 5.66 -3.24 -21.02
N SER A 98 4.57 -2.73 -21.60
CA SER A 98 4.49 -2.25 -22.97
C SER A 98 4.96 -0.80 -23.15
N GLY A 99 5.43 -0.14 -22.10
CA GLY A 99 5.90 1.25 -22.12
C GLY A 99 4.79 2.29 -22.10
N ARG A 100 3.52 1.89 -21.90
CA ARG A 100 2.41 2.84 -21.75
C ARG A 100 2.33 3.35 -20.32
N ALA A 101 1.79 4.54 -20.11
CA ALA A 101 1.51 5.04 -18.77
C ALA A 101 0.52 4.11 -18.04
N LYS A 102 0.81 3.79 -16.79
CA LYS A 102 -0.14 3.11 -15.90
C LYS A 102 -1.30 4.05 -15.55
N ALA A 103 -2.45 3.47 -15.19
CA ALA A 103 -3.57 4.25 -14.71
C ALA A 103 -3.21 4.97 -13.40
N GLN A 104 -3.59 6.24 -13.27
CA GLN A 104 -3.29 7.06 -12.10
C GLN A 104 -3.69 6.39 -10.76
N PRO A 105 -4.87 5.75 -10.64
CA PRO A 105 -5.24 5.05 -9.40
C PRO A 105 -4.28 3.92 -9.02
N THR A 106 -3.69 3.24 -10.01
CA THR A 106 -2.70 2.18 -9.77
C THR A 106 -1.40 2.76 -9.24
N ILE A 107 -0.92 3.85 -9.85
CA ILE A 107 0.29 4.55 -9.43
C ILE A 107 0.13 5.04 -7.98
N ASP A 108 -0.99 5.72 -7.68
CA ASP A 108 -1.24 6.27 -6.36
C ASP A 108 -1.38 5.17 -5.30
N ARG A 109 -1.94 4.01 -5.66
CA ARG A 109 -1.98 2.84 -4.77
C ARG A 109 -0.58 2.34 -4.46
N SER A 110 0.29 2.11 -5.45
CA SER A 110 1.65 1.61 -5.19
C SER A 110 2.44 2.57 -4.29
N ARG A 111 2.36 3.89 -4.55
CA ARG A 111 2.97 4.93 -3.70
C ARG A 111 2.42 4.91 -2.28
N ARG A 112 1.10 4.79 -2.13
CA ARG A 112 0.42 4.72 -0.83
C ARG A 112 0.85 3.47 -0.04
N VAL A 113 0.93 2.31 -0.68
CA VAL A 113 1.27 1.04 -0.02
C VAL A 113 2.70 1.11 0.54
N LEU A 114 3.67 1.60 -0.23
CA LEU A 114 5.03 1.82 0.29
C LEU A 114 5.03 2.74 1.51
N ARG A 115 4.29 3.86 1.43
CA ARG A 115 4.16 4.80 2.57
C ARG A 115 3.59 4.11 3.81
N LEU A 116 2.57 3.28 3.66
CA LEU A 116 1.95 2.56 4.78
C LEU A 116 2.90 1.53 5.40
N ALA A 117 3.67 0.81 4.59
CA ALA A 117 4.67 -0.13 5.08
C ALA A 117 5.79 0.58 5.88
N LEU A 118 6.23 1.77 5.43
CA LEU A 118 7.21 2.57 6.17
C LEU A 118 6.65 3.11 7.49
N VAL A 119 5.40 3.55 7.52
CA VAL A 119 4.71 3.97 8.76
C VAL A 119 4.54 2.78 9.71
N TYR A 120 4.25 1.59 9.19
CA TYR A 120 4.20 0.38 10.00
C TYR A 120 5.57 0.07 10.61
N ALA A 121 6.65 0.20 9.86
CA ALA A 121 8.01 0.01 10.40
C ALA A 121 8.34 1.00 11.52
N GLU A 122 7.90 2.26 11.39
CA GLU A 122 8.01 3.27 12.45
C GLU A 122 7.23 2.86 13.71
N GLN A 123 6.00 2.36 13.55
CA GLN A 123 5.19 1.88 14.68
C GLN A 123 5.82 0.68 15.40
N GLN A 124 6.54 -0.19 14.67
CA GLN A 124 7.27 -1.31 15.24
C GLN A 124 8.63 -0.92 15.84
N SER A 125 8.95 0.39 15.89
CA SER A 125 10.25 0.92 16.33
C SER A 125 11.43 0.36 15.51
N ALA A 126 11.17 -0.13 14.29
CA ALA A 126 12.19 -0.61 13.37
C ALA A 126 12.98 0.55 12.71
N ILE A 127 12.38 1.74 12.70
CA ILE A 127 13.00 3.01 12.31
C ILE A 127 12.59 4.13 13.27
N GLU A 128 13.47 5.12 13.42
CA GLU A 128 13.25 6.28 14.29
C GLU A 128 12.20 7.25 13.71
N ALA A 129 12.21 7.44 12.39
CA ALA A 129 11.23 8.26 11.68
C ALA A 129 11.06 7.73 10.26
N ALA A 130 9.81 7.59 9.79
CA ALA A 130 9.57 7.21 8.41
C ALA A 130 10.06 8.32 7.45
N PRO A 131 10.80 8.00 6.37
CA PRO A 131 11.22 8.96 5.35
C PRO A 131 10.05 9.30 4.41
N ILE A 132 8.91 9.63 4.99
CA ILE A 132 7.75 10.15 4.28
C ILE A 132 7.92 11.66 4.20
N GLU A 133 7.68 12.27 3.05
CA GLU A 133 7.63 13.72 2.97
C GLU A 133 6.75 14.25 4.11
N ALA A 134 7.37 15.07 4.96
CA ALA A 134 6.70 15.69 6.08
C ALA A 134 5.49 16.41 5.50
N LYS A 135 4.29 15.86 5.75
CA LYS A 135 3.10 16.70 5.70
C LYS A 135 3.39 17.77 6.74
N THR A 136 3.66 18.99 6.31
CA THR A 136 3.51 20.18 7.12
C THR A 136 2.10 20.13 7.69
N ARG A 137 1.96 19.51 8.86
CA ARG A 137 0.76 19.56 9.68
C ARG A 137 0.82 20.96 10.29
N ALA A 138 0.41 21.95 9.50
CA ALA A 138 0.19 23.29 10.01
C ALA A 138 -0.90 23.17 11.09
N LYS A 139 -0.48 23.13 12.35
CA LYS A 139 -1.32 23.56 13.45
C LYS A 139 -1.66 25.02 13.16
N LYS A 140 -2.91 25.30 12.82
CA LYS A 140 -3.51 26.60 13.09
C LYS A 140 -4.69 26.36 14.00
N ASP A 141 -4.50 26.84 15.21
CA ASP A 141 -5.47 26.95 16.27
C ASP A 141 -6.77 27.59 15.77
N ALA A 142 -7.86 27.17 16.40
CA ALA A 142 -9.19 27.67 16.18
C ALA A 142 -9.27 29.18 16.41
N THR A 143 -9.85 29.90 15.44
CA THR A 143 -10.81 31.00 15.65
C THR A 143 -11.48 31.32 14.30
N THR A 144 -12.72 30.86 14.16
CA THR A 144 -13.89 31.62 13.69
C THR A 144 -13.86 32.20 12.27
N THR A 145 -14.49 31.49 11.32
CA THR A 145 -15.80 31.85 10.72
C THR A 145 -15.97 31.12 9.40
N GLU A 146 -16.90 30.16 9.41
CA GLU A 146 -17.58 29.59 8.24
C GLU A 146 -18.29 30.70 7.41
N PRO A 147 -18.42 30.54 6.09
CA PRO A 147 -19.43 29.62 5.60
C PRO A 147 -18.90 28.59 4.60
N ALA A 148 -19.36 27.36 4.84
CA ALA A 148 -19.35 26.24 3.92
C ALA A 148 -19.83 26.60 2.51
N VAL A 149 -18.98 26.36 1.51
CA VAL A 149 -19.41 26.05 0.14
C VAL A 149 -18.46 25.00 -0.42
N GLY A 150 -18.99 23.83 -0.78
CA GLY A 150 -18.28 22.88 -1.65
C GLY A 150 -18.28 21.40 -1.25
N SER A 151 -19.31 20.87 -0.57
CA SER A 151 -19.43 19.42 -0.37
C SER A 151 -20.83 18.81 -0.61
N ASP A 152 -21.77 19.58 -1.16
CA ASP A 152 -23.13 19.09 -1.48
C ASP A 152 -23.46 18.95 -2.98
N GLU A 153 -22.56 19.34 -3.88
CA GLU A 153 -22.89 19.35 -5.32
C GLU A 153 -22.98 17.95 -5.97
N TRP A 154 -22.44 16.90 -5.36
CA TRP A 154 -22.54 15.55 -5.95
C TRP A 154 -23.83 14.80 -5.55
N LYS A 155 -24.48 15.17 -4.44
CA LYS A 155 -25.76 14.57 -4.03
C LYS A 155 -26.97 15.20 -4.71
N ALA A 156 -26.87 16.48 -5.09
CA ALA A 156 -27.93 17.17 -5.83
C ALA A 156 -28.08 16.64 -7.28
N ALA A 157 -26.98 16.26 -7.93
CA ALA A 157 -27.00 15.66 -9.28
C ALA A 157 -27.70 14.29 -9.35
N GLN A 158 -27.88 13.59 -8.22
CA GLN A 158 -28.53 12.28 -8.17
C GLN A 158 -30.07 12.36 -8.03
N ARG A 159 -30.61 13.56 -7.78
CA ARG A 159 -32.05 13.79 -7.57
C ARG A 159 -32.80 14.25 -8.83
N GLU A 160 -32.08 14.55 -9.90
CA GLU A 160 -32.60 15.04 -11.19
C GLU A 160 -32.78 13.91 -12.24
N LEU A 161 -32.71 12.64 -11.84
CA LEU A 161 -33.01 11.53 -12.75
C LEU A 161 -34.54 11.37 -12.94
N PRO A 162 -35.04 11.33 -14.19
CA PRO A 162 -36.46 11.13 -14.48
C PRO A 162 -37.00 9.82 -13.89
N LEU A 163 -38.23 9.87 -13.36
CA LEU A 163 -38.89 8.80 -12.60
C LEU A 163 -38.92 7.42 -13.28
N HIS A 164 -38.80 7.37 -14.60
CA HIS A 164 -38.93 6.14 -15.40
C HIS A 164 -37.65 5.28 -15.48
N GLN A 165 -36.49 5.74 -14.98
CA GLN A 165 -35.27 4.91 -14.94
C GLN A 165 -34.92 4.33 -13.56
N ARG A 166 -35.72 4.57 -12.51
CA ARG A 166 -35.46 3.99 -11.16
C ARG A 166 -36.00 2.58 -10.95
N ALA A 167 -36.73 2.01 -11.92
CA ALA A 167 -37.41 0.71 -11.78
C ALA A 167 -36.66 -0.50 -12.39
N ALA A 168 -35.39 -0.35 -12.79
CA ALA A 168 -34.63 -1.41 -13.48
C ALA A 168 -33.33 -1.82 -12.79
N ILE A 169 -33.21 -1.60 -11.47
CA ILE A 169 -32.18 -2.26 -10.66
C ILE A 169 -32.92 -2.93 -9.51
N GLY A 170 -33.38 -4.15 -9.78
CA GLY A 170 -33.93 -5.04 -8.77
C GLY A 170 -32.93 -5.23 -7.64
N LEU A 171 -33.33 -4.84 -6.45
CA LEU A 171 -32.79 -5.39 -5.22
C LEU A 171 -34.00 -5.59 -4.31
N ASP A 172 -34.53 -6.81 -4.37
CA ASP A 172 -35.46 -7.36 -3.40
C ASP A 172 -34.83 -7.32 -2.02
N ASP A 173 -35.08 -6.23 -1.28
CA ASP A 173 -34.85 -6.14 0.16
C ASP A 173 -36.22 -5.97 0.83
N GLU A 174 -37.04 -7.03 0.76
CA GLU A 174 -38.27 -7.14 1.52
C GLU A 174 -38.34 -8.50 2.23
N LYS A 175 -37.41 -8.74 3.15
CA LYS A 175 -37.70 -9.64 4.28
C LYS A 175 -36.73 -9.40 5.43
N LEU A 176 -37.10 -8.49 6.34
CA LEU A 176 -36.96 -8.66 7.79
C LEU A 176 -37.52 -7.44 8.50
N LYS A 177 -38.81 -7.53 8.78
CA LYS A 177 -39.55 -6.72 9.73
C LYS A 177 -39.01 -6.99 11.15
N PRO A 178 -38.51 -6.01 11.90
CA PRO A 178 -38.28 -6.20 13.33
C PRO A 178 -39.62 -6.02 14.06
N ALA A 179 -40.21 -7.13 14.51
CA ALA A 179 -41.24 -7.11 15.52
C ALA A 179 -40.55 -6.93 16.88
N ALA A 180 -40.71 -5.76 17.47
CA ALA A 180 -40.33 -5.48 18.84
C ALA A 180 -41.42 -5.99 19.80
N ALA A 181 -40.95 -6.52 20.94
CA ALA A 181 -41.55 -6.57 22.26
C ALA A 181 -42.91 -7.28 22.43
N GLU A 182 -42.92 -8.39 23.17
CA GLU A 182 -43.59 -8.47 24.49
C GLU A 182 -42.92 -9.57 25.34
N ASP A 183 -42.63 -9.17 26.58
CA ASP A 183 -42.60 -9.87 27.88
C ASP A 183 -41.96 -11.25 28.17
N ASP A 184 -41.40 -11.25 29.40
CA ASP A 184 -41.13 -12.32 30.37
C ASP A 184 -39.77 -13.08 30.38
N PRO A 185 -38.87 -12.78 31.36
CA PRO A 185 -37.73 -13.62 31.68
C PRO A 185 -38.16 -14.78 32.60
N ALA A 186 -38.72 -15.84 32.02
CA ALA A 186 -38.92 -17.09 32.74
C ALA A 186 -37.56 -17.76 33.03
N THR A 187 -37.14 -17.66 34.28
CA THR A 187 -35.98 -18.35 34.85
C THR A 187 -36.18 -19.87 34.71
N ILE A 188 -35.42 -20.52 33.83
CA ILE A 188 -35.35 -21.98 33.75
C ILE A 188 -34.48 -22.47 34.91
N VAL A 189 -35.13 -22.97 35.97
CA VAL A 189 -34.45 -23.75 37.01
C VAL A 189 -34.43 -25.22 36.58
N TYR A 190 -33.24 -25.78 36.44
CA TYR A 190 -33.06 -27.20 36.16
C TYR A 190 -33.17 -28.02 37.46
N ALA A 191 -34.03 -29.04 37.48
CA ALA A 191 -33.98 -30.09 38.51
C ALA A 191 -32.74 -30.97 38.30
N SER A 192 -32.18 -31.53 39.38
CA SER A 192 -30.97 -32.36 39.37
C SER A 192 -31.04 -33.63 38.50
N ASN A 193 -32.20 -33.92 37.89
CA ASN A 193 -32.44 -35.09 37.07
C ASN A 193 -32.51 -34.76 35.56
N GLY A 194 -32.27 -33.49 35.18
CA GLY A 194 -32.05 -33.10 33.78
C GLY A 194 -33.28 -33.05 32.87
N GLN A 195 -34.51 -33.14 33.38
CA GLN A 195 -35.73 -32.91 32.58
C GLN A 195 -36.33 -31.53 32.84
N PRO A 196 -36.76 -30.80 31.79
CA PRO A 196 -37.44 -29.53 31.94
C PRO A 196 -38.88 -29.76 32.42
N VAL A 197 -39.26 -29.09 33.50
CA VAL A 197 -40.65 -29.01 33.98
C VAL A 197 -41.17 -27.59 33.75
N THR A 198 -42.15 -27.46 32.85
CA THR A 198 -42.97 -26.25 32.70
C THR A 198 -44.06 -26.26 33.77
N LYS A 199 -44.23 -25.15 34.48
CA LYS A 199 -45.35 -24.93 35.40
C LYS A 199 -46.40 -24.06 34.73
#